data_AF-A0A7K0G3W7-F1
#
_entry.id   AF-A0A7K0G3W7-F1
#
_cell.length_a   1.000
_cell.length_b   1.000
_cell.length_c   1.000
_cell.angle_alpha   90.00
_cell.angle_beta   90.00
_cell.angle_gamma   90.00
#
_symmetry.space_group_name_H-M   'P 1'
#
loop_
_entity.id
_entity.type
_entity.pdbx_description
1 polymer ?
#
loop_
_entity_poly.entity_id
_entity_poly.type
_entity_poly.pdbx_seq_one_letter_code
_entity_poly.pdbx_strand_id
1 'polypeptide(L)'
;MKHIREKLGLSQIDMGSLLGMPRSSASMYEIGLRNLNHRQLALLSKIEMLMQGELEIKPFEEIKTKAQQNTAVMIKNMEQRIDKAVFDCLKLQRKLTALIADYTKTELLWGIISRLKEETPERTPLMVYLDLLEIRCLEKIDKCGPHQQAEIIFRIKTLEHEQALAQTMIEEAKLRR
;
A
#
# COMPACT_ATOMS: atom_id res chain seq x y z
N MET A 1 -1.43 -1.40 40.29
CA MET A 1 -2.08 -1.31 38.96
C MET A 1 -3.59 -1.09 39.06
N LYS A 2 -4.36 -2.04 39.63
CA LYS A 2 -5.84 -1.94 39.74
C LYS A 2 -6.34 -0.61 40.33
N HIS A 3 -5.76 -0.20 41.46
CA HIS A 3 -6.10 1.05 42.13
C HIS A 3 -5.84 2.31 41.27
N ILE A 4 -4.73 2.35 40.53
CA ILE A 4 -4.41 3.44 39.60
C ILE A 4 -5.42 3.45 38.44
N ARG A 5 -5.74 2.28 37.88
CA ARG A 5 -6.73 2.15 36.81
C ARG A 5 -8.09 2.68 37.24
N GLU A 6 -8.57 2.27 38.42
CA GLU A 6 -9.88 2.65 38.96
C GLU A 6 -9.95 4.16 39.28
N LYS A 7 -8.88 4.73 39.86
CA LYS A 7 -8.80 6.17 40.10
C LYS A 7 -8.83 7.01 38.82
N LEU A 8 -8.28 6.49 37.72
CA LEU A 8 -8.31 7.14 36.41
C LEU A 8 -9.58 6.84 35.61
N GLY A 9 -10.50 6.02 36.13
CA GLY A 9 -11.73 5.62 35.43
C GLY A 9 -11.50 4.76 34.18
N LEU A 10 -10.35 4.12 34.05
CA LEU A 10 -9.97 3.36 32.86
C LEU A 10 -10.53 1.92 32.88
N SER A 11 -10.87 1.39 31.71
CA SER A 11 -11.13 -0.05 31.55
C SER A 11 -9.82 -0.85 31.56
N GLN A 12 -9.89 -2.18 31.74
CA GLN A 12 -8.71 -3.04 31.62
C GLN A 12 -8.09 -3.03 30.21
N ILE A 13 -8.91 -2.75 29.18
CA ILE A 13 -8.44 -2.62 27.80
C ILE A 13 -7.62 -1.33 27.65
N ASP A 14 -8.13 -0.23 28.18
CA ASP A 14 -7.48 1.09 28.08
C ASP A 14 -6.18 1.10 28.88
N MET A 15 -6.19 0.54 30.09
CA MET A 15 -4.99 0.41 30.92
C MET A 15 -3.95 -0.52 30.27
N GLY A 16 -4.40 -1.60 29.64
CA GLY A 16 -3.52 -2.47 28.86
C GLY A 16 -2.87 -1.71 27.70
N SER A 17 -3.67 -0.97 26.94
CA SER A 17 -3.21 -0.17 25.81
C SER A 17 -2.21 0.90 26.24
N LEU A 18 -2.48 1.60 27.35
CA LEU A 18 -1.57 2.61 27.94
C LEU A 18 -0.20 2.01 28.30
N LEU A 19 -0.16 0.75 28.73
CA LEU A 19 1.07 0.05 29.12
C LEU A 19 1.64 -0.84 28.00
N GLY A 20 1.08 -0.75 26.79
CA GLY A 20 1.51 -1.53 25.63
C GLY A 20 1.32 -3.05 25.80
N MET A 21 0.23 -3.48 26.43
CA MET A 21 -0.06 -4.89 26.70
C MET A 21 -1.53 -5.24 26.40
N PRO A 22 -1.83 -6.51 26.07
CA PRO A 22 -3.22 -6.93 25.84
C PRO A 22 -4.02 -7.00 27.15
N ARG A 23 -5.35 -6.83 27.06
CA ARG A 23 -6.31 -6.87 28.19
C ARG A 23 -6.10 -8.08 29.11
N SER A 24 -5.88 -9.26 28.54
CA SER A 24 -5.66 -10.50 29.30
C SER A 24 -4.43 -10.42 30.20
N SER A 25 -3.36 -9.78 29.73
CA SER A 25 -2.15 -9.55 30.52
C SER A 25 -2.40 -8.52 31.62
N ALA A 26 -3.09 -7.42 31.32
CA ALA A 26 -3.48 -6.42 32.32
C ALA A 26 -4.33 -7.06 33.45
N SER A 27 -5.30 -7.91 33.09
CA SER A 27 -6.10 -8.65 34.08
C SER A 27 -5.23 -9.55 34.97
N MET A 28 -4.31 -10.33 34.39
CA MET A 28 -3.39 -11.19 35.15
C MET A 28 -2.48 -10.40 36.12
N TYR A 29 -2.06 -9.19 35.76
CA TYR A 29 -1.32 -8.30 36.66
C TYR A 29 -2.18 -7.83 37.83
N GLU A 30 -3.44 -7.48 37.60
CA GLU A 30 -4.34 -7.01 38.66
C GLU A 30 -4.64 -8.07 39.71
N ILE A 31 -4.65 -9.34 39.32
CA ILE A 31 -4.86 -10.49 40.21
C ILE A 31 -3.54 -11.11 40.72
N GLY A 32 -2.38 -10.50 40.42
CA GLY A 32 -1.09 -10.94 40.94
C GLY A 32 -0.49 -12.19 40.32
N LEU A 33 -0.99 -12.64 39.16
CA LEU A 33 -0.49 -13.84 38.47
C LEU A 33 0.70 -13.56 37.53
N ARG A 34 1.08 -12.30 37.31
CA ARG A 34 2.26 -11.90 36.53
C ARG A 34 2.93 -10.66 37.14
N ASN A 35 4.20 -10.44 36.79
CA ASN A 35 4.98 -9.25 37.18
C ASN A 35 5.27 -8.31 36.00
N LEU A 36 5.01 -7.02 36.18
CA LEU A 36 5.21 -6.01 35.14
C LEU A 36 6.69 -5.90 34.79
N ASN A 37 7.01 -5.66 33.52
CA ASN A 37 8.40 -5.41 33.12
C ASN A 37 8.87 -4.01 33.60
N HIS A 38 10.18 -3.78 33.59
CA HIS A 38 10.78 -2.53 34.06
C HIS A 38 10.17 -1.29 33.38
N ARG A 39 9.91 -1.34 32.07
CA ARG A 39 9.32 -0.22 31.32
C ARG A 39 7.89 0.09 31.79
N GLN A 40 7.09 -0.95 32.00
CA GLN A 40 5.71 -0.83 32.46
C GLN A 40 5.63 -0.36 33.91
N LEU A 41 6.52 -0.83 34.78
CA LEU A 41 6.66 -0.34 36.15
C LEU A 41 7.06 1.14 36.17
N ALA A 42 8.08 1.54 35.42
CA ALA A 42 8.51 2.94 35.34
C ALA A 42 7.37 3.86 34.87
N LEU A 43 6.58 3.41 33.88
CA LEU A 43 5.43 4.16 33.39
C LEU A 43 4.31 4.27 34.45
N LEU A 44 4.01 3.17 35.15
CA LEU A 44 3.04 3.17 36.26
C LEU A 44 3.47 4.06 37.42
N SER A 45 4.74 4.01 37.83
CA SER A 45 5.29 4.87 38.87
C SER A 45 5.23 6.34 38.47
N LYS A 46 5.52 6.66 37.20
CA LYS A 46 5.38 8.03 36.69
C LYS A 46 3.93 8.52 36.76
N ILE A 47 2.97 7.67 36.36
CA ILE A 47 1.54 7.99 36.46
C ILE A 47 1.16 8.25 37.92
N GLU A 48 1.59 7.38 38.84
CA GLU A 48 1.30 7.52 40.27
C GLU A 48 1.88 8.80 40.86
N MET A 49 3.13 9.16 40.51
CA MET A 49 3.73 10.44 40.92
C MET A 49 2.94 11.65 40.39
N LEU A 50 2.50 11.60 39.13
CA LEU A 50 1.72 12.68 38.54
C LEU A 50 0.33 12.80 39.18
N MET A 51 -0.27 11.69 39.62
CA MET A 51 -1.54 11.71 40.35
C MET A 51 -1.42 12.26 41.77
N GLN A 52 -0.22 12.23 42.35
CA GLN A 52 0.06 12.77 43.69
C GLN A 52 0.46 14.24 43.65
N GLY A 53 0.95 14.74 42.52
CA GLY A 53 1.26 16.15 42.31
C GLY A 53 0.02 16.99 42.06
N GLU A 54 0.07 18.27 42.41
CA GLU A 54 -0.86 19.27 41.89
C GLU A 54 -0.61 19.40 40.38
N LEU A 55 -1.38 18.65 39.59
CA LEU A 55 -1.44 18.87 38.17
C LEU A 55 -2.11 20.22 37.97
N GLU A 56 -1.37 21.20 37.45
CA GLU A 56 -1.96 22.39 36.86
C GLU A 56 -2.80 21.94 35.67
N ILE A 57 -4.07 21.63 35.93
CA ILE A 57 -5.06 21.38 34.90
C ILE A 57 -5.30 22.73 34.24
N LYS A 58 -4.58 23.02 33.15
CA LYS A 58 -4.84 24.19 32.34
C LYS A 58 -6.29 24.13 31.89
N PRO A 59 -7.16 25.03 32.38
CA PRO A 59 -8.53 25.06 31.91
C PRO A 59 -8.46 25.60 30.48
N PHE A 60 -9.05 24.87 29.52
CA PHE A 60 -9.21 25.29 28.12
C PHE A 60 -8.02 25.16 27.16
N GLU A 61 -7.32 24.02 27.13
CA GLU A 61 -6.88 23.58 25.79
C GLU A 61 -8.14 23.19 25.00
N GLU A 62 -8.46 23.93 23.94
CA GLU A 62 -9.52 23.55 23.00
C GLU A 62 -9.27 22.11 22.56
N ILE A 63 -10.10 21.18 23.05
CA ILE A 63 -10.09 19.80 22.58
C ILE A 63 -10.58 19.85 21.13
N LYS A 64 -9.65 19.98 20.17
CA LYS A 64 -9.92 20.01 18.73
C LYS A 64 -10.34 18.64 18.19
N THR A 65 -11.32 17.99 18.83
CA THR A 65 -11.87 16.68 18.46
C THR A 65 -12.33 16.65 17.00
N LYS A 66 -13.02 17.70 16.53
CA LYS A 66 -13.50 17.77 15.14
C LYS A 66 -12.35 17.87 14.11
N ALA A 67 -11.31 18.65 14.38
CA ALA A 67 -10.17 18.76 13.47
C ALA A 67 -9.30 17.49 13.46
N GLN A 68 -9.15 16.83 14.62
CA GLN A 68 -8.46 15.54 14.74
C GLN A 68 -9.27 14.42 14.06
N GLN A 69 -10.60 14.45 14.12
CA GLN A 69 -11.45 13.47 13.45
C GLN A 69 -11.42 13.66 11.92
N ASN A 70 -11.45 14.91 11.43
CA ASN A 70 -11.34 15.21 10.00
C ASN A 70 -9.99 14.77 9.42
N THR A 71 -8.89 15.02 10.13
CA THR A 71 -7.55 14.55 9.72
C THR A 71 -7.45 13.03 9.73
N ALA A 72 -8.05 12.34 10.70
CA ALA A 72 -8.09 10.88 10.73
C ALA A 72 -8.83 10.28 9.52
N VAL A 73 -9.99 10.85 9.18
CA VAL A 73 -10.78 10.43 8.01
C VAL A 73 -10.04 10.70 6.71
N MET A 74 -9.39 11.85 6.59
CA MET A 74 -8.57 12.20 5.43
C MET A 74 -7.40 11.21 5.24
N ILE A 75 -6.64 10.92 6.31
CA ILE A 75 -5.54 9.94 6.27
C ILE A 75 -6.06 8.58 5.83
N LYS A 76 -7.16 8.09 6.43
CA LYS A 76 -7.75 6.80 6.08
C LYS A 76 -8.16 6.73 4.60
N ASN A 77 -8.78 7.79 4.08
CA ASN A 77 -9.16 7.86 2.67
C ASN A 77 -7.95 7.89 1.74
N MET A 78 -6.86 8.56 2.14
CA MET A 78 -5.60 8.56 1.39
C MET A 78 -4.92 7.18 1.41
N GLU A 79 -4.90 6.50 2.56
CA GLU A 79 -4.38 5.12 2.68
C GLU A 79 -5.14 4.16 1.76
N GLN A 80 -6.48 4.24 1.74
CA GLN A 80 -7.30 3.45 0.81
C GLN A 80 -7.01 3.74 -0.67
N ARG A 81 -6.75 5.01 -1.02
CA ARG A 81 -6.38 5.38 -2.40
C ARG A 81 -5.01 4.81 -2.78
N ILE A 82 -4.05 4.81 -1.86
CA ILE A 82 -2.74 4.18 -2.06
C ILE A 82 -2.91 2.69 -2.30
N ASP A 83 -3.65 1.97 -1.45
CA ASP A 83 -3.87 0.53 -1.61
C ASP A 83 -4.48 0.18 -2.96
N LYS A 84 -5.50 0.94 -3.38
CA LYS A 84 -6.13 0.77 -4.70
C LYS A 84 -5.13 1.03 -5.83
N ALA A 85 -4.35 2.12 -5.75
CA ALA A 85 -3.37 2.45 -6.76
C ALA A 85 -2.26 1.38 -6.85
N VAL A 86 -1.81 0.82 -5.73
CA VAL A 86 -0.83 -0.28 -5.69
C VAL A 86 -1.38 -1.51 -6.39
N PHE A 87 -2.64 -1.87 -6.11
CA PHE A 87 -3.31 -2.97 -6.78
C PHE A 87 -3.41 -2.74 -8.31
N ASP A 88 -3.80 -1.55 -8.72
CA ASP A 88 -3.91 -1.18 -10.14
C ASP A 88 -2.54 -1.20 -10.84
N CYS A 89 -1.47 -0.73 -10.18
CA CYS A 89 -0.10 -0.84 -10.67
C CYS A 89 0.31 -2.29 -10.90
N LEU A 90 0.07 -3.18 -9.92
CA LEU A 90 0.39 -4.61 -10.06
C LEU A 90 -0.36 -5.26 -11.23
N LYS A 91 -1.64 -4.89 -11.41
CA LYS A 91 -2.45 -5.38 -12.54
C LYS A 91 -1.89 -4.91 -13.88
N LEU A 92 -1.52 -3.63 -13.98
CA LEU A 92 -0.92 -3.06 -15.17
C LEU A 92 0.46 -3.65 -15.48
N GLN A 93 1.29 -3.88 -14.47
CA GLN A 93 2.58 -4.55 -14.61
C GLN A 93 2.43 -5.97 -15.18
N ARG A 94 1.49 -6.76 -14.64
CA ARG A 94 1.19 -8.10 -15.19
C ARG A 94 0.76 -8.03 -16.65
N LYS A 95 -0.10 -7.06 -17.00
CA LYS A 95 -0.54 -6.83 -18.39
C LYS A 95 0.65 -6.46 -19.27
N LEU A 96 1.52 -5.56 -18.82
CA LEU A 96 2.73 -5.16 -19.55
C LEU A 96 3.65 -6.34 -19.82
N THR A 97 3.91 -7.18 -18.81
CA THR A 97 4.75 -8.38 -18.99
C THR A 97 4.18 -9.34 -20.03
N ALA A 98 2.87 -9.59 -20.00
CA ALA A 98 2.22 -10.42 -21.00
C ALA A 98 2.35 -9.81 -22.41
N LEU A 99 2.15 -8.49 -22.52
CA LEU A 99 2.16 -7.75 -23.78
C LEU A 99 3.58 -7.71 -24.39
N ILE A 100 4.63 -7.55 -23.58
CA ILE A 100 6.03 -7.67 -24.00
C ILE A 100 6.35 -9.11 -24.46
N ALA A 101 5.91 -10.11 -23.71
CA ALA A 101 6.12 -11.51 -24.08
C ALA A 101 5.42 -11.87 -25.40
N ASP A 102 4.22 -11.34 -25.64
CA ASP A 102 3.50 -11.54 -26.89
C ASP A 102 4.14 -10.79 -28.06
N TYR A 103 4.65 -9.57 -27.83
CA TYR A 103 5.38 -8.80 -28.82
C TYR A 103 6.64 -9.53 -29.28
N THR A 104 7.51 -9.93 -28.35
CA THR A 104 8.76 -10.65 -28.66
C THR A 104 8.53 -11.95 -29.43
N LYS A 105 7.50 -12.74 -29.06
CA LYS A 105 7.12 -13.95 -29.81
C LYS A 105 6.66 -13.63 -31.24
N THR A 106 5.89 -12.55 -31.40
CA THR A 106 5.32 -12.17 -32.70
C THR A 106 6.40 -11.57 -33.60
N GLU A 107 7.33 -10.80 -33.05
CA GLU A 107 8.51 -10.27 -33.74
C GLU A 107 9.43 -11.40 -34.22
N LEU A 108 9.69 -12.42 -33.39
CA LEU A 108 10.44 -13.61 -33.79
C LEU A 108 9.74 -14.34 -34.95
N LEU A 109 8.43 -14.57 -34.84
CA LEU A 109 7.66 -15.24 -35.89
C LEU A 109 7.69 -14.44 -37.20
N TRP A 110 7.53 -13.12 -37.13
CA TRP A 110 7.61 -12.25 -38.28
C TRP A 110 8.99 -12.35 -38.95
N GLY A 111 10.09 -12.30 -38.17
CA GLY A 111 11.44 -12.48 -38.71
C GLY A 111 11.67 -13.83 -39.40
N ILE A 112 11.08 -14.92 -38.87
CA ILE A 112 11.11 -16.24 -39.52
C ILE A 112 10.33 -16.21 -40.84
N ILE A 113 9.13 -15.62 -40.86
CA ILE A 113 8.30 -15.51 -42.06
C ILE A 113 9.03 -14.71 -43.13
N SER A 114 9.65 -13.59 -42.78
CA SER A 114 10.42 -12.76 -43.72
C SER A 114 11.54 -13.55 -44.40
N ARG A 115 12.31 -14.34 -43.63
CA ARG A 115 13.35 -15.22 -44.19
C ARG A 115 12.77 -16.32 -45.08
N LEU A 116 11.70 -16.98 -44.65
CA LEU A 116 11.04 -18.00 -45.46
C LEU A 116 10.53 -17.43 -46.79
N LYS A 117 10.06 -16.19 -46.81
CA LYS A 117 9.65 -15.50 -48.03
C LYS A 117 10.81 -15.22 -48.98
N GLU A 118 12.00 -14.89 -48.47
CA GLU A 118 13.21 -14.70 -49.29
C GLU A 118 13.67 -16.01 -49.95
N GLU A 119 13.51 -17.14 -49.28
CA GLU A 119 13.92 -18.47 -49.78
C GLU A 119 12.85 -19.14 -50.66
N THR A 120 11.60 -18.67 -50.61
CA THR A 120 10.48 -19.30 -51.32
C THR A 120 10.30 -18.69 -52.72
N PRO A 121 10.24 -19.52 -53.78
CA PRO A 121 9.94 -19.04 -55.12
C PRO A 121 8.61 -18.29 -55.21
N GLU A 122 8.57 -17.23 -56.01
CA GLU A 122 7.36 -16.45 -56.25
C GLU A 122 6.23 -17.33 -56.81
N ARG A 123 4.97 -16.97 -56.46
CA ARG A 123 3.73 -17.61 -56.95
C ARG A 123 3.52 -19.07 -56.55
N THR A 124 4.12 -19.50 -55.44
CA THR A 124 3.82 -20.80 -54.83
C THR A 124 2.65 -20.70 -53.83
N PRO A 125 1.89 -21.78 -53.59
CA PRO A 125 0.88 -21.81 -52.52
C PRO A 125 1.46 -21.50 -51.13
N LEU A 126 2.73 -21.87 -50.91
CA LEU A 126 3.46 -21.56 -49.69
C LEU A 126 3.65 -20.04 -49.52
N MET A 127 4.01 -19.32 -50.59
CA MET A 127 4.14 -17.85 -50.55
C MET A 127 2.84 -17.18 -50.12
N VAL A 128 1.70 -17.60 -50.68
CA VAL A 128 0.36 -17.06 -50.31
C VAL A 128 0.05 -17.29 -48.83
N TYR A 129 0.45 -18.46 -48.30
CA TYR A 129 0.27 -18.76 -46.88
C TYR A 129 1.19 -17.90 -45.98
N LEU A 130 2.44 -17.69 -46.40
CA LEU A 130 3.39 -16.83 -45.69
C LEU A 130 2.91 -15.37 -45.67
N ASP A 131 2.34 -14.86 -46.76
CA ASP A 131 1.73 -13.53 -46.82
C ASP A 131 0.58 -13.38 -45.80
N LEU A 132 -0.28 -14.40 -45.72
CA LEU A 132 -1.39 -14.40 -44.76
C LEU A 132 -0.91 -14.45 -43.31
N LEU A 133 0.16 -15.20 -43.02
CA LEU A 133 0.77 -15.21 -41.70
C LEU A 133 1.46 -13.89 -41.37
N GLU A 134 2.10 -13.25 -42.35
CA GLU A 134 2.71 -11.93 -42.18
C GLU A 134 1.66 -10.89 -41.79
N ILE A 135 0.53 -10.82 -42.51
CA ILE A 135 -0.58 -9.92 -42.18
C ILE A 135 -1.04 -10.12 -40.74
N ARG A 136 -1.25 -11.37 -40.31
CA ARG A 136 -1.65 -11.68 -38.92
C ARG A 136 -0.59 -11.28 -37.90
N CYS A 137 0.69 -11.41 -38.23
CA CYS A 137 1.77 -10.97 -37.35
C CYS A 137 1.77 -9.45 -37.20
N LEU A 138 1.62 -8.71 -38.30
CA LEU A 138 1.55 -7.26 -38.29
C LEU A 138 0.34 -6.74 -37.51
N GLU A 139 -0.84 -7.33 -37.71
CA GLU A 139 -2.05 -7.02 -36.92
C GLU A 139 -1.85 -7.28 -35.42
N LYS A 140 -1.10 -8.32 -35.08
CA LYS A 140 -0.80 -8.66 -33.68
C LYS A 140 0.25 -7.72 -33.10
N ILE A 141 1.29 -7.37 -33.86
CA ILE A 141 2.30 -6.37 -33.51
C ILE A 141 1.65 -5.02 -33.23
N ASP A 142 0.66 -4.59 -34.00
CA ASP A 142 -0.07 -3.35 -33.73
C ASP A 142 -0.76 -3.38 -32.34
N LYS A 143 -1.34 -4.53 -31.98
CA LYS A 143 -2.04 -4.72 -30.70
C LYS A 143 -1.11 -4.89 -29.48
N CYS A 144 0.10 -5.42 -29.68
CA CYS A 144 1.09 -5.59 -28.60
C CYS A 144 2.32 -4.68 -28.74
N GLY A 145 2.24 -3.68 -29.62
CA GLY A 145 3.39 -2.90 -30.05
C GLY A 145 3.94 -1.96 -28.99
N PRO A 146 5.08 -1.31 -29.29
CA PRO A 146 5.75 -0.38 -28.37
C PRO A 146 4.83 0.75 -27.90
N HIS A 147 3.89 1.21 -28.74
CA HIS A 147 2.91 2.23 -28.36
C HIS A 147 2.04 1.78 -27.19
N GLN A 148 1.45 0.58 -27.27
CA GLN A 148 0.59 0.01 -26.22
C GLN A 148 1.39 -0.25 -24.93
N GLN A 149 2.64 -0.70 -25.07
CA GLN A 149 3.56 -0.86 -23.94
C GLN A 149 3.85 0.49 -23.27
N ALA A 150 4.17 1.52 -24.05
CA ALA A 150 4.48 2.86 -23.56
C ALA A 150 3.29 3.50 -22.83
N GLU A 151 2.07 3.31 -23.33
CA GLU A 151 0.85 3.79 -22.67
C GLU A 151 0.67 3.16 -21.28
N ILE A 152 0.85 1.84 -21.17
CA ILE A 152 0.78 1.14 -19.88
C ILE A 152 1.90 1.59 -18.93
N ILE A 153 3.13 1.74 -19.44
CA ILE A 153 4.28 2.23 -18.66
C ILE A 153 4.00 3.64 -18.13
N PHE A 154 3.49 4.53 -18.98
CA PHE A 154 3.13 5.88 -18.57
C PHE A 154 2.06 5.86 -17.48
N ARG A 155 1.02 5.02 -17.64
CA ARG A 155 -0.03 4.90 -16.63
C ARG A 155 0.49 4.40 -15.29
N ILE A 156 1.40 3.43 -15.29
CA ILE A 156 2.07 2.93 -14.08
C ILE A 156 2.83 4.08 -13.40
N LYS A 157 3.66 4.81 -14.15
CA LYS A 157 4.44 5.94 -13.60
C LYS A 157 3.55 7.02 -12.99
N THR A 158 2.43 7.34 -13.64
CA THR A 158 1.46 8.32 -13.10
C THR A 158 0.88 7.85 -11.77
N LEU A 159 0.48 6.59 -11.67
CA LEU A 159 -0.06 6.02 -10.44
C LEU A 159 0.99 5.94 -9.33
N GLU A 160 2.23 5.59 -9.65
CA GLU A 160 3.36 5.59 -8.70
C GLU A 160 3.65 7.00 -8.17
N HIS A 161 3.58 8.02 -9.03
CA HIS A 161 3.73 9.41 -8.62
C HIS A 161 2.58 9.87 -7.70
N GLU A 162 1.32 9.54 -8.05
CA GLU A 162 0.16 9.83 -7.20
C GLU A 162 0.27 9.16 -5.82
N GLN A 163 0.78 7.92 -5.76
CA GLN A 163 1.04 7.21 -4.51
C GLN A 163 2.10 7.92 -3.67
N ALA A 164 3.22 8.31 -4.27
CA ALA A 164 4.30 9.00 -3.56
C ALA A 164 3.81 10.33 -2.96
N LEU A 165 3.03 11.12 -3.71
CA LEU A 165 2.43 12.35 -3.21
C LEU A 165 1.44 12.10 -2.07
N ALA A 166 0.59 11.07 -2.19
CA ALA A 166 -0.35 10.72 -1.12
C ALA A 166 0.38 10.28 0.16
N GLN A 167 1.49 9.54 0.03
CA GLN A 167 2.32 9.12 1.16
C GLN A 167 2.97 10.32 1.86
N THR A 168 3.57 11.25 1.12
CA THR A 168 4.18 12.46 1.73
C THR A 168 3.14 13.30 2.46
N MET A 169 1.94 13.46 1.90
CA MET A 169 0.84 14.18 2.57
C MET A 169 0.38 13.49 3.86
N ILE A 170 0.36 12.16 3.89
CA ILE A 170 0.03 11.39 5.10
C ILE A 170 1.11 11.55 6.18
N GLU A 171 2.38 11.50 5.80
CA GLU A 171 3.50 11.69 6.75
C GLU A 171 3.50 13.10 7.35
N GLU A 172 3.31 14.13 6.53
CA GLU A 172 3.17 15.51 7.00
C GLU A 172 1.97 15.68 7.95
N ALA A 173 0.84 15.05 7.64
CA ALA A 173 -0.35 15.08 8.48
C ALA A 173 -0.14 14.35 9.82
N LYS A 174 0.69 13.30 9.84
CA LYS A 174 1.06 12.56 11.05
C LYS A 174 2.04 13.35 11.93
N LEU A 175 2.96 14.12 11.33
CA LEU A 175 3.93 14.98 12.05
C LEU A 175 3.30 16.22 12.71
N ARG A 176 2.14 16.68 12.24
CA ARG A 176 1.41 17.84 12.79
C ARG A 176 0.47 17.49 13.95
N ARG A 177 0.43 16.23 14.38
CA ARG A 177 -0.31 15.76 15.56
C ARG A 177 0.61 15.65 16.76
#